data_AF-A0A519W8K7-F1
#
_entry.id   AF-A0A519W8K7-F1
#
_cell.length_a   1.000
_cell.length_b   1.000
_cell.length_c   1.000
_cell.angle_alpha   90.00
_cell.angle_beta   90.00
_cell.angle_gamma   90.00
#
_symmetry.space_group_name_H-M   'P 1'
#
loop_
_entity.id
_entity.type
_entity.pdbx_description
1 polymer ?
#
loop_
_entity_poly.entity_id
_entity_poly.type
_entity_poly.pdbx_seq_one_letter_code
_entity_poly.pdbx_strand_id
1 'polypeptide(L)'
;MFKSILTITSLLVILLSNSCKRSIAIEDQPLNLIKSPNLPSNGIAFKEYLGINAFEWDMSSDVAHNQIDPTKFDNVKIFTGVRHYLEWDKIEPKDGVFTFGPAHNGGWDYDLIYQSLKNAGKYVLIDVKSCPSWLLATYPANQRDPENVPAPYGLDRSKPESYIKQARAAFQLAARYGSNTKVDTNLLLIDPSIRWRDDTRNVKKVGLDIVKYIECDNERDKWWKGDLAKQSPEEYAANMSAFYDGHQGKLGKGFGVKNADPNMIVVMGGLADPSPQFVEKMIKWCEIHRGKKANGEINLCFDVINYHLYSNDAFRNNGNATKGMAPELSNLQSVANQFSAMSKKVAGNIPVWVTETGYDSGEHTSQRAIKIGNKSALITQADWNLRTALLYARTGVSKCIFYMLDNVDVNSWTQYTSSGFINPGGGKRPSADYVLQTNKLLGEYHYESSLKADPIVDVYALNDKKMYVLTVPDEIGRTAGYDLNLGSAKQAVIYTLAVGKNQMNSRVVDTKNGIVQLEVSETPIFVEAK
;
A
#
# COMPACT_ATOMS: atom_id res chain seq x y z
N MET A 1 23.97 35.64 26.18
CA MET A 1 24.72 35.48 24.92
C MET A 1 24.67 34.01 24.52
N PHE A 2 24.21 33.76 23.29
CA PHE A 2 24.18 32.50 22.53
C PHE A 2 23.39 31.29 23.08
N LYS A 3 22.12 31.22 22.65
CA LYS A 3 21.38 29.97 22.44
C LYS A 3 21.87 29.35 21.12
N SER A 4 22.28 28.08 21.12
CA SER A 4 22.58 27.33 19.90
C SER A 4 21.36 26.51 19.51
N ILE A 5 20.79 26.80 18.34
CA ILE A 5 19.72 26.04 17.69
C ILE A 5 20.42 24.97 16.86
N LEU A 6 20.18 23.70 17.19
CA LEU A 6 20.65 22.55 16.41
C LEU A 6 19.59 22.23 15.35
N THR A 7 19.80 22.72 14.14
CA THR A 7 18.98 22.41 12.97
C THR A 7 19.37 21.01 12.48
N ILE A 8 18.43 20.06 12.47
CA ILE A 8 18.59 18.74 11.84
C ILE A 8 18.36 18.94 10.34
N THR A 9 19.43 18.94 9.55
CA THR A 9 19.37 18.87 8.09
C THR A 9 19.33 17.41 7.66
N SER A 10 18.15 16.92 7.29
CA SER A 10 18.01 15.67 6.54
C SER A 10 18.55 15.90 5.13
N LEU A 11 19.61 15.19 4.77
CA LEU A 11 20.25 15.27 3.46
C LEU A 11 19.35 14.61 2.41
N LEU A 12 18.69 15.42 1.59
CA LEU A 12 17.91 14.99 0.43
C LEU A 12 18.90 14.67 -0.72
N VAL A 13 18.99 13.40 -1.12
CA VAL A 13 19.81 12.99 -2.27
C VAL A 13 19.05 13.32 -3.55
N ILE A 14 19.64 14.19 -4.36
CA ILE A 14 19.15 14.67 -5.66
C ILE A 14 19.39 13.59 -6.72
N LEU A 15 18.36 13.23 -7.48
CA LEU A 15 18.49 12.51 -8.75
C LEU A 15 17.83 13.31 -9.87
N LEU A 16 18.68 13.91 -10.71
CA LEU A 16 18.31 14.38 -12.04
C LEU A 16 18.27 13.15 -12.96
N SER A 17 17.08 12.68 -13.33
CA SER A 17 16.92 11.60 -14.30
C SER A 17 17.17 12.12 -15.72
N ASN A 18 18.32 11.74 -16.30
CA ASN A 18 18.55 11.85 -17.74
C ASN A 18 17.72 10.81 -18.48
N SER A 19 16.97 11.27 -19.48
CA SER A 19 16.02 10.51 -20.27
C SER A 19 16.69 9.42 -21.11
N CYS A 20 16.65 8.17 -20.67
CA CYS A 20 16.83 7.02 -21.55
C CYS A 20 15.47 6.60 -22.13
N LYS A 21 15.28 6.89 -23.42
CA LYS A 21 14.11 6.48 -24.19
C LYS A 21 14.04 4.95 -24.26
N ARG A 22 12.91 4.36 -23.91
CA ARG A 22 12.56 3.01 -24.37
C ARG A 22 11.09 2.90 -24.69
N SER A 23 10.82 2.32 -25.85
CA SER A 23 9.51 1.97 -26.36
C SER A 23 8.87 0.90 -25.48
N ILE A 24 7.76 1.24 -24.84
CA ILE A 24 6.83 0.24 -24.33
C ILE A 24 6.19 -0.36 -25.59
N ALA A 25 6.38 -1.65 -25.84
CA ALA A 25 5.57 -2.37 -26.81
C ALA A 25 4.18 -2.53 -26.19
N ILE A 26 3.36 -1.48 -26.32
CA ILE A 26 1.92 -1.56 -26.08
C ILE A 26 1.35 -2.05 -27.40
N GLU A 27 0.83 -3.27 -27.39
CA GLU A 27 -0.08 -3.70 -28.45
C GLU A 27 -1.21 -2.68 -28.48
N ASP A 28 -1.31 -1.90 -29.57
CA ASP A 28 -2.34 -0.88 -29.81
C ASP A 28 -3.73 -1.52 -29.84
N GLN A 29 -4.23 -1.88 -28.66
CA GLN A 29 -5.64 -2.15 -28.45
C GLN A 29 -6.28 -0.77 -28.22
N PRO A 30 -7.19 -0.31 -29.11
CA PRO A 30 -7.92 0.92 -28.86
C PRO A 30 -8.57 0.83 -27.47
N LEU A 31 -8.57 1.96 -26.75
CA LEU A 31 -9.33 2.21 -25.52
C LEU A 31 -10.84 2.11 -25.81
N ASN A 32 -11.28 0.93 -26.25
CA ASN A 32 -12.66 0.53 -26.12
C ASN A 32 -12.88 0.43 -24.61
N LEU A 33 -13.89 1.13 -24.12
CA LEU A 33 -14.52 0.82 -22.84
C LEU A 33 -14.89 -0.66 -22.89
N ILE A 34 -13.96 -1.53 -22.49
CA ILE A 34 -14.21 -2.96 -22.36
C ILE A 34 -15.35 -3.01 -21.36
N LYS A 35 -16.52 -3.43 -21.82
CA LYS A 35 -17.63 -3.78 -20.92
C LYS A 35 -17.02 -4.63 -19.82
N SER A 36 -16.94 -4.09 -18.61
CA SER A 36 -16.41 -4.82 -17.46
C SER A 36 -17.12 -6.16 -17.45
N PRO A 37 -16.41 -7.30 -17.61
CA PRO A 37 -17.03 -8.57 -17.31
C PRO A 37 -17.50 -8.46 -15.86
N ASN A 38 -18.77 -8.75 -15.60
CA ASN A 38 -19.31 -8.86 -14.24
C ASN A 38 -18.51 -9.95 -13.54
N LEU A 39 -17.41 -9.57 -12.89
CA LEU A 39 -16.66 -10.44 -12.00
C LEU A 39 -17.57 -10.72 -10.81
N PRO A 40 -17.72 -11.99 -10.37
CA PRO A 40 -18.48 -12.28 -9.17
C PRO A 40 -17.92 -11.49 -7.99
N SER A 41 -18.81 -11.00 -7.11
CA SER A 41 -18.42 -10.29 -5.90
C SER A 41 -17.36 -11.10 -5.14
N ASN A 42 -16.23 -10.47 -4.85
CA ASN A 42 -15.16 -11.06 -4.05
C ASN A 42 -15.50 -11.05 -2.54
N GLY A 43 -16.65 -10.46 -2.15
CA GLY A 43 -17.08 -10.34 -0.75
C GLY A 43 -16.18 -9.45 0.10
N ILE A 44 -15.29 -8.66 -0.51
CA ILE A 44 -14.30 -7.85 0.18
C ILE A 44 -14.94 -6.54 0.62
N ALA A 45 -14.90 -6.29 1.92
CA ALA A 45 -15.43 -5.06 2.52
C ALA A 45 -14.67 -3.83 1.97
N PHE A 46 -15.40 -2.75 1.67
CA PHE A 46 -14.85 -1.57 1.00
C PHE A 46 -13.72 -0.90 1.81
N LYS A 47 -13.73 -1.03 3.13
CA LYS A 47 -12.67 -0.55 4.01
C LYS A 47 -11.29 -1.11 3.65
N GLU A 48 -11.21 -2.29 3.02
CA GLU A 48 -9.94 -2.88 2.59
C GLU A 48 -9.24 -2.06 1.49
N TYR A 49 -9.95 -1.13 0.83
CA TYR A 49 -9.40 -0.24 -0.19
C TYR A 49 -8.99 1.14 0.35
N LEU A 50 -8.99 1.32 1.67
CA LEU A 50 -8.78 2.59 2.35
C LEU A 50 -7.56 2.55 3.29
N GLY A 51 -6.49 1.86 2.87
CA GLY A 51 -5.20 1.83 3.58
C GLY A 51 -4.35 3.07 3.32
N ILE A 52 -3.34 3.30 4.16
CA ILE A 52 -2.37 4.39 3.98
C ILE A 52 -0.94 3.91 4.21
N ASN A 53 0.01 4.42 3.43
CA ASN A 53 1.44 4.32 3.72
C ASN A 53 1.83 5.35 4.78
N ALA A 54 2.57 4.93 5.80
CA ALA A 54 3.03 5.79 6.89
C ALA A 54 4.37 5.33 7.45
N PHE A 55 4.95 6.18 8.29
CA PHE A 55 6.22 5.98 8.98
C PHE A 55 6.03 6.06 10.50
N GLU A 56 7.08 5.81 11.29
CA GLU A 56 6.99 5.86 12.74
C GLU A 56 6.67 7.25 13.27
N TRP A 57 7.26 8.28 12.66
CA TRP A 57 7.08 9.68 13.04
C TRP A 57 5.67 10.23 12.77
N ASP A 58 4.89 9.52 11.94
CA ASP A 58 3.48 9.82 11.68
C ASP A 58 2.58 9.44 12.87
N MET A 59 3.13 8.74 13.88
CA MET A 59 2.41 8.28 15.07
C MET A 59 3.11 8.66 16.37
N SER A 60 4.44 8.84 16.34
CA SER A 60 5.22 9.15 17.53
C SER A 60 5.35 10.65 17.82
N SER A 61 5.58 10.98 19.09
CA SER A 61 6.01 12.33 19.49
C SER A 61 7.34 12.71 18.86
N ASP A 62 7.50 13.97 18.46
CA ASP A 62 8.75 14.53 17.92
C ASP A 62 9.81 14.79 19.00
N VAL A 63 9.41 14.77 20.28
CA VAL A 63 10.30 15.05 21.42
C VAL A 63 10.66 13.75 22.15
N ALA A 64 9.71 12.84 22.26
CA ALA A 64 9.88 11.53 22.88
C ALA A 64 9.45 10.43 21.89
N HIS A 65 10.34 10.05 20.97
CA HIS A 65 10.03 9.12 19.87
C HIS A 65 9.49 7.76 20.32
N ASN A 66 9.73 7.36 21.58
CA ASN A 66 9.19 6.15 22.19
C ASN A 66 7.76 6.32 22.74
N GLN A 67 7.08 7.43 22.47
CA GLN A 67 5.72 7.71 22.88
C GLN A 67 4.83 8.00 21.67
N ILE A 68 3.56 7.60 21.75
CA ILE A 68 2.54 7.96 20.76
C ILE A 68 2.13 9.40 20.96
N ASP A 69 2.08 10.17 19.87
CA ASP A 69 1.41 11.46 19.83
C ASP A 69 -0.08 11.24 19.55
N PRO A 70 -0.98 11.54 20.51
CA PRO A 70 -2.41 11.29 20.32
C PRO A 70 -3.01 12.03 19.11
N THR A 71 -2.52 13.22 18.81
CA THR A 71 -3.02 14.05 17.71
C THR A 71 -2.63 13.46 16.37
N LYS A 72 -1.36 13.07 16.22
CA LYS A 72 -0.91 12.38 15.00
C LYS A 72 -1.60 11.02 14.84
N PHE A 73 -1.73 10.27 15.93
CA PHE A 73 -2.38 8.97 15.92
C PHE A 73 -3.88 9.04 15.55
N ASP A 74 -4.58 10.12 15.91
CA ASP A 74 -5.96 10.34 15.48
C ASP A 74 -6.10 10.48 13.95
N ASN A 75 -5.09 11.02 13.26
CA ASN A 75 -5.08 11.06 11.80
C ASN A 75 -4.93 9.66 11.19
N VAL A 76 -4.12 8.79 11.79
CA VAL A 76 -3.98 7.40 11.33
C VAL A 76 -5.29 6.63 11.49
N LYS A 77 -6.11 6.93 12.50
CA LYS A 77 -7.40 6.25 12.73
C LYS A 77 -8.44 6.46 11.64
N ILE A 78 -8.23 7.42 10.73
CA ILE A 78 -9.09 7.66 9.56
C ILE A 78 -9.09 6.45 8.62
N PHE A 79 -7.93 5.81 8.49
CA PHE A 79 -7.69 4.73 7.56
C PHE A 79 -8.00 3.37 8.18
N THR A 80 -8.11 2.34 7.35
CA THR A 80 -8.39 0.97 7.83
C THR A 80 -7.16 0.28 8.40
N GLY A 81 -5.98 0.70 7.96
CA GLY A 81 -4.71 0.20 8.45
C GLY A 81 -3.53 0.88 7.76
N VAL A 82 -2.35 0.50 8.21
CA VAL A 82 -1.09 1.13 7.81
C VAL A 82 -0.21 0.12 7.11
N ARG A 83 0.33 0.51 5.95
CA ARG A 83 1.59 -0.02 5.44
C ARG A 83 2.72 0.81 6.02
N HIS A 84 3.50 0.20 6.89
CA HIS A 84 4.57 0.86 7.61
C HIS A 84 5.88 0.65 6.85
N TYR A 85 6.45 1.74 6.34
CA TYR A 85 7.80 1.70 5.78
C TYR A 85 8.82 1.55 6.90
N LEU A 86 9.31 0.33 7.09
CA LEU A 86 10.34 0.03 8.06
C LEU A 86 11.69 -0.12 7.36
N GLU A 87 12.49 0.92 7.46
CA GLU A 87 13.90 0.85 7.06
C GLU A 87 14.62 -0.19 7.95
N TRP A 88 15.22 -1.22 7.35
CA TRP A 88 15.79 -2.37 8.08
C TRP A 88 16.85 -1.94 9.13
N ASP A 89 17.65 -0.92 8.82
CA ASP A 89 18.67 -0.34 9.73
C ASP A 89 18.09 0.14 11.07
N LYS A 90 16.78 0.38 11.16
CA LYS A 90 16.13 0.80 12.41
C LYS A 90 16.06 -0.32 13.44
N ILE A 91 15.79 -1.55 13.00
CA ILE A 91 15.66 -2.70 13.91
C ILE A 91 16.95 -3.50 14.06
N GLU A 92 17.87 -3.41 13.10
CA GLU A 92 19.13 -4.15 13.11
C GLU A 92 20.32 -3.21 12.81
N PRO A 93 20.70 -2.32 13.74
CA PRO A 93 21.78 -1.35 13.52
C PRO A 93 23.18 -1.98 13.37
N LYS A 94 23.34 -3.26 13.75
CA LYS A 94 24.53 -4.08 13.52
C LYS A 94 24.11 -5.50 13.18
N ASP A 95 24.89 -6.21 12.37
CA ASP A 95 24.62 -7.60 11.99
C ASP A 95 24.35 -8.48 13.22
N GLY A 96 23.14 -9.02 13.33
CA GLY A 96 22.72 -9.91 14.41
C GLY A 96 22.37 -9.21 15.73
N VAL A 97 22.17 -7.90 15.73
CA VAL A 97 21.87 -7.09 16.93
C VAL A 97 20.52 -6.42 16.74
N PHE A 98 19.45 -6.99 17.32
CA PHE A 98 18.09 -6.50 17.12
C PHE A 98 17.53 -5.70 18.30
N THR A 99 16.86 -4.60 17.98
CA THR A 99 16.18 -3.71 18.96
C THR A 99 14.87 -3.20 18.40
N PHE A 100 13.83 -3.14 19.24
CA PHE A 100 12.46 -2.85 18.82
C PHE A 100 11.76 -1.81 19.70
N GLY A 101 11.96 -1.88 21.01
CA GLY A 101 11.22 -1.10 22.00
C GLY A 101 12.12 -0.77 23.19
N PRO A 102 12.89 0.33 23.14
CA PRO A 102 13.08 1.24 22.00
C PRO A 102 14.11 0.71 20.99
N ALA A 103 13.90 1.01 19.71
CA ALA A 103 14.90 0.78 18.68
C ALA A 103 16.14 1.68 18.92
N HIS A 104 17.34 1.11 18.83
CA HIS A 104 18.55 1.88 19.12
C HIS A 104 18.86 2.94 18.07
N ASN A 105 18.43 2.72 16.83
CA ASN A 105 18.48 3.70 15.77
C ASN A 105 17.13 4.42 15.65
N GLY A 106 17.09 5.70 16.05
CA GLY A 106 15.91 6.56 15.97
C GLY A 106 15.02 6.60 17.21
N GLY A 107 15.05 5.57 18.08
CA GLY A 107 14.44 5.62 19.41
C GLY A 107 12.94 5.38 19.49
N TRP A 108 12.31 4.96 18.40
CA TRP A 108 10.91 4.56 18.39
C TRP A 108 10.65 3.29 19.18
N ASP A 109 9.45 3.18 19.74
CA ASP A 109 8.95 1.96 20.37
C ASP A 109 7.95 1.27 19.43
N TYR A 110 8.45 0.32 18.64
CA TYR A 110 7.64 -0.43 17.68
C TYR A 110 6.60 -1.34 18.35
N ASP A 111 6.88 -1.83 19.57
CA ASP A 111 5.88 -2.59 20.31
C ASP A 111 4.68 -1.69 20.61
N LEU A 112 4.95 -0.47 21.10
CA LEU A 112 3.91 0.50 21.43
C LEU A 112 3.14 0.96 20.18
N ILE A 113 3.83 1.24 19.08
CA ILE A 113 3.20 1.66 17.81
C ILE A 113 2.25 0.57 17.31
N TYR A 114 2.73 -0.66 17.15
CA TYR A 114 1.91 -1.74 16.61
C TYR A 114 0.80 -2.17 17.57
N GLN A 115 1.04 -2.15 18.89
CA GLN A 115 0.00 -2.40 19.87
C GLN A 115 -1.09 -1.32 19.81
N SER A 116 -0.72 -0.06 19.64
CA SER A 116 -1.68 1.05 19.51
C SER A 116 -2.55 0.88 18.27
N LEU A 117 -1.96 0.49 17.13
CA LEU A 117 -2.70 0.19 15.90
C LEU A 117 -3.67 -0.99 16.09
N LYS A 118 -3.21 -2.10 16.69
CA LYS A 118 -4.08 -3.25 17.01
C LYS A 118 -5.24 -2.84 17.92
N ASN A 119 -4.98 -2.07 18.97
CA ASN A 119 -6.01 -1.58 19.89
C ASN A 119 -7.04 -0.67 19.20
N ALA A 120 -6.63 0.07 18.18
CA ALA A 120 -7.49 0.90 17.36
C ALA A 120 -8.21 0.11 16.23
N GLY A 121 -8.06 -1.21 16.18
CA GLY A 121 -8.65 -2.07 15.15
C GLY A 121 -8.03 -1.86 13.77
N LYS A 122 -6.77 -1.40 13.71
CA LYS A 122 -6.05 -1.09 12.47
C LYS A 122 -5.10 -2.23 12.13
N TYR A 123 -5.13 -2.66 10.87
CA TYR A 123 -4.13 -3.64 10.41
C TYR A 123 -2.76 -2.97 10.26
N VAL A 124 -1.71 -3.79 10.36
CA VAL A 124 -0.33 -3.41 10.07
C VAL A 124 0.24 -4.34 9.00
N LEU A 125 0.76 -3.75 7.94
CA LEU A 125 1.68 -4.36 6.98
C LEU A 125 3.06 -3.75 7.19
N ILE A 126 4.03 -4.53 7.65
CA ILE A 126 5.42 -4.05 7.76
C ILE A 126 6.10 -4.28 6.41
N ASP A 127 6.49 -3.21 5.72
CA ASP A 127 7.41 -3.27 4.58
C ASP A 127 8.86 -3.19 5.09
N VAL A 128 9.57 -4.30 5.06
CA VAL A 128 10.98 -4.37 5.49
C VAL A 128 11.87 -4.03 4.31
N LYS A 129 12.31 -2.77 4.24
CA LYS A 129 13.01 -2.25 3.08
C LYS A 129 14.40 -1.72 3.38
N SER A 130 15.14 -1.53 2.30
CA SER A 130 16.51 -1.00 2.27
C SER A 130 17.55 -1.87 2.98
N CYS A 131 18.82 -1.57 2.71
CA CYS A 131 19.98 -2.22 3.29
C CYS A 131 20.46 -1.46 4.53
N PRO A 132 20.71 -2.14 5.65
CA PRO A 132 21.36 -1.52 6.79
C PRO A 132 22.81 -1.16 6.47
N SER A 133 23.34 -0.18 7.21
CA SER A 133 24.67 0.39 6.96
C SER A 133 25.79 -0.65 6.99
N TRP A 134 25.70 -1.66 7.86
CA TRP A 134 26.66 -2.76 7.94
C TRP A 134 26.59 -3.72 6.74
N LEU A 135 25.43 -3.87 6.11
CA LEU A 135 25.29 -4.65 4.88
C LEU A 135 25.87 -3.88 3.69
N LEU A 136 25.57 -2.58 3.61
CA LEU A 136 26.18 -1.69 2.61
C LEU A 136 27.70 -1.62 2.74
N ALA A 137 28.25 -1.80 3.94
CA ALA A 137 29.70 -1.85 4.14
C ALA A 137 30.39 -2.99 3.36
N THR A 138 29.65 -4.04 2.97
CA THR A 138 30.15 -5.11 2.10
C THR A 138 30.35 -4.66 0.64
N TYR A 139 29.63 -3.61 0.21
CA TYR A 139 29.73 -3.05 -1.14
C TYR A 139 30.94 -2.10 -1.26
N PRO A 140 31.54 -1.98 -2.47
CA PRO A 140 32.48 -0.92 -2.79
C PRO A 140 31.90 0.45 -2.43
N ALA A 141 32.72 1.35 -1.88
CA ALA A 141 32.24 2.62 -1.31
C ALA A 141 31.43 3.48 -2.30
N ASN A 142 31.79 3.45 -3.59
CA ASN A 142 31.10 4.17 -4.67
C ASN A 142 29.88 3.43 -5.25
N GLN A 143 29.50 2.30 -4.68
CA GLN A 143 28.37 1.45 -5.11
C GLN A 143 27.34 1.24 -3.98
N ARG A 144 27.43 2.01 -2.90
CA ARG A 144 26.52 1.94 -1.75
C ARG A 144 25.30 2.81 -2.01
N ASP A 145 24.15 2.19 -2.19
CA ASP A 145 22.83 2.82 -2.20
C ASP A 145 21.95 2.06 -1.20
N PRO A 146 21.22 2.72 -0.29
CA PRO A 146 20.30 2.06 0.64
C PRO A 146 19.32 1.11 -0.04
N GLU A 147 18.96 1.32 -1.31
CA GLU A 147 18.04 0.48 -2.07
C GLU A 147 18.72 -0.68 -2.82
N ASN A 148 20.01 -0.92 -2.59
CA ASN A 148 20.70 -2.10 -3.11
C ASN A 148 19.95 -3.40 -2.75
N VAL A 149 20.20 -4.47 -3.52
CA VAL A 149 19.73 -5.82 -3.17
C VAL A 149 20.15 -6.18 -1.73
N PRO A 150 19.24 -6.68 -0.87
CA PRO A 150 19.50 -6.99 0.54
C PRO A 150 20.32 -8.28 0.71
N ALA A 151 21.44 -8.36 0.00
CA ALA A 151 22.42 -9.44 0.03
C ALA A 151 23.84 -8.85 0.07
N PRO A 152 24.80 -9.47 0.78
CA PRO A 152 26.19 -9.04 0.73
C PRO A 152 26.73 -8.94 -0.71
N TYR A 153 27.61 -7.96 -0.94
CA TYR A 153 28.18 -7.73 -2.26
C TYR A 153 28.92 -8.96 -2.80
N GLY A 154 28.78 -9.19 -4.10
CA GLY A 154 29.47 -10.28 -4.81
C GLY A 154 28.83 -11.66 -4.64
N LEU A 155 27.77 -11.81 -3.84
CA LEU A 155 27.03 -13.07 -3.75
C LEU A 155 26.16 -13.31 -4.99
N ASP A 156 25.93 -14.59 -5.28
CA ASP A 156 25.06 -15.05 -6.35
C ASP A 156 23.59 -14.84 -5.97
N ARG A 157 22.97 -13.83 -6.57
CA ARG A 157 21.60 -13.40 -6.29
C ARG A 157 20.53 -14.41 -6.76
N SER A 158 20.90 -15.42 -7.55
CA SER A 158 19.98 -16.49 -7.93
C SER A 158 19.75 -17.51 -6.80
N LYS A 159 20.52 -17.42 -5.70
CA LYS A 159 20.51 -18.38 -4.60
C LYS A 159 19.79 -17.81 -3.36
N PRO A 160 18.81 -18.54 -2.78
CA PRO A 160 18.18 -18.14 -1.51
C PRO A 160 19.17 -17.89 -0.37
N GLU A 161 20.29 -18.62 -0.32
CA GLU A 161 21.32 -18.49 0.71
C GLU A 161 21.95 -17.08 0.76
N SER A 162 21.97 -16.37 -0.37
CA SER A 162 22.50 -15.01 -0.46
C SER A 162 21.69 -14.00 0.37
N TYR A 163 20.43 -14.33 0.66
CA TYR A 163 19.47 -13.48 1.36
C TYR A 163 19.29 -13.89 2.84
N ILE A 164 20.13 -14.77 3.37
CA ILE A 164 20.00 -15.32 4.73
C ILE A 164 19.94 -14.24 5.82
N LYS A 165 20.59 -13.09 5.59
CA LYS A 165 20.56 -11.94 6.51
C LYS A 165 19.18 -11.29 6.57
N GLN A 166 18.54 -11.07 5.41
CA GLN A 166 17.17 -10.53 5.36
C GLN A 166 16.16 -11.54 5.91
N ALA A 167 16.33 -12.83 5.59
CA ALA A 167 15.50 -13.91 6.12
C ALA A 167 15.55 -13.99 7.66
N ARG A 168 16.71 -13.67 8.27
CA ARG A 168 16.85 -13.57 9.73
C ARG A 168 16.05 -12.40 10.29
N ALA A 169 16.14 -11.23 9.68
CA ALA A 169 15.39 -10.06 10.11
C ALA A 169 13.88 -10.31 10.03
N ALA A 170 13.42 -10.94 8.94
CA ALA A 170 12.04 -11.38 8.76
C ALA A 170 11.60 -12.34 9.88
N PHE A 171 12.44 -13.32 10.23
CA PHE A 171 12.18 -14.23 11.36
C PHE A 171 12.06 -13.48 12.69
N GLN A 172 12.96 -12.52 13.00
CA GLN A 172 12.91 -11.78 14.26
C GLN A 172 11.62 -10.95 14.39
N LEU A 173 11.20 -10.28 13.31
CA LEU A 173 9.95 -9.54 13.25
C LEU A 173 8.72 -10.44 13.42
N ALA A 174 8.67 -11.54 12.66
CA ALA A 174 7.57 -12.50 12.71
C ALA A 174 7.47 -13.20 14.07
N ALA A 175 8.61 -13.58 14.66
CA ALA A 175 8.63 -14.23 15.97
C ALA A 175 8.11 -13.30 17.07
N ARG A 176 8.47 -12.01 17.00
CA ARG A 176 8.05 -11.02 17.98
C ARG A 176 6.58 -10.63 17.80
N TYR A 177 6.20 -10.21 16.60
CA TYR A 177 4.92 -9.53 16.35
C TYR A 177 3.80 -10.43 15.81
N GLY A 178 4.14 -11.62 15.32
CA GLY A 178 3.18 -12.62 14.90
C GLY A 178 2.42 -13.24 16.08
N SER A 179 1.55 -14.19 15.76
CA SER A 179 0.64 -14.89 16.67
C SER A 179 1.25 -16.14 17.33
N ASN A 180 2.37 -16.65 16.82
CA ASN A 180 2.96 -17.89 17.33
C ASN A 180 3.71 -17.66 18.65
N THR A 181 3.13 -18.12 19.76
CA THR A 181 3.73 -18.03 21.11
C THR A 181 4.79 -19.09 21.40
N LYS A 182 5.04 -20.04 20.48
CA LYS A 182 5.92 -21.20 20.69
C LYS A 182 7.29 -21.09 20.04
N VAL A 183 7.69 -19.91 19.57
CA VAL A 183 9.02 -19.72 18.99
C VAL A 183 10.09 -19.96 20.06
N ASP A 184 11.13 -20.73 19.70
CA ASP A 184 12.28 -20.95 20.57
C ASP A 184 13.02 -19.62 20.80
N THR A 185 12.94 -19.12 22.03
CA THR A 185 13.54 -17.84 22.41
C THR A 185 15.08 -17.81 22.30
N ASN A 186 15.74 -18.97 22.17
CA ASN A 186 17.18 -19.04 21.90
C ASN A 186 17.54 -18.57 20.49
N LEU A 187 16.58 -18.57 19.57
CA LEU A 187 16.75 -18.06 18.20
C LEU A 187 16.61 -16.53 18.11
N LEU A 188 16.23 -15.86 19.20
CA LEU A 188 16.03 -14.42 19.23
C LEU A 188 17.32 -13.68 19.59
N LEU A 189 17.70 -12.75 18.72
CA LEU A 189 18.95 -12.00 18.75
C LEU A 189 18.74 -10.58 19.29
N ILE A 190 17.97 -10.47 20.37
CA ILE A 190 17.66 -9.18 21.00
C ILE A 190 18.89 -8.69 21.78
N ASP A 191 19.31 -7.46 21.49
CA ASP A 191 20.37 -6.80 22.24
C ASP A 191 19.82 -6.19 23.53
N PRO A 192 20.22 -6.66 24.72
CA PRO A 192 19.74 -6.12 25.97
C PRO A 192 20.50 -4.87 26.41
N SER A 193 21.42 -4.30 25.62
CA SER A 193 22.11 -3.07 25.99
C SER A 193 21.13 -1.89 26.12
N ILE A 194 21.52 -0.88 26.90
CA ILE A 194 20.77 0.38 27.06
C ILE A 194 21.59 1.51 26.47
N ARG A 195 20.95 2.50 25.83
CA ARG A 195 21.67 3.60 25.16
C ARG A 195 22.22 4.64 26.14
N TRP A 196 21.54 4.85 27.27
CA TRP A 196 21.95 5.70 28.38
C TRP A 196 21.35 5.16 29.70
N ARG A 197 21.77 5.72 30.84
CA ARG A 197 21.50 5.21 32.21
C ARG A 197 20.03 4.87 32.49
N ASP A 198 19.11 5.67 31.97
CA ASP A 198 17.67 5.60 32.26
C ASP A 198 16.83 5.14 31.05
N ASP A 199 17.49 4.55 30.04
CA ASP A 199 16.81 4.02 28.86
C ASP A 199 16.17 2.65 29.13
N THR A 200 15.08 2.35 28.43
CA THR A 200 14.40 1.06 28.57
C THR A 200 15.21 -0.05 27.88
N ARG A 201 15.38 -1.17 28.57
CA ARG A 201 16.08 -2.33 28.03
C ARG A 201 15.19 -3.09 27.04
N ASN A 202 15.74 -3.43 25.88
CA ASN A 202 15.12 -4.38 24.96
C ASN A 202 15.06 -5.78 25.59
N VAL A 203 13.89 -6.41 25.50
CA VAL A 203 13.64 -7.76 26.03
C VAL A 203 13.12 -8.69 24.95
N LYS A 204 13.41 -9.98 25.09
CA LYS A 204 12.83 -11.03 24.25
C LYS A 204 11.32 -11.06 24.47
N LYS A 205 10.55 -10.92 23.38
CA LYS A 205 9.10 -11.12 23.32
C LYS A 205 8.80 -12.00 22.12
N VAL A 206 7.75 -12.81 22.24
CA VAL A 206 7.31 -13.77 21.22
C VAL A 206 5.80 -13.73 21.15
N GLY A 207 5.26 -13.85 19.94
CA GLY A 207 3.85 -14.15 19.74
C GLY A 207 2.91 -13.05 20.25
N LEU A 208 3.24 -11.78 20.03
CA LEU A 208 2.44 -10.65 20.52
C LEU A 208 1.06 -10.53 19.83
N ASP A 209 0.87 -11.14 18.66
CA ASP A 209 -0.34 -11.05 17.82
C ASP A 209 -0.75 -9.61 17.49
N ILE A 210 0.22 -8.74 17.18
CA ILE A 210 -0.04 -7.33 16.86
C ILE A 210 0.22 -6.95 15.40
N VAL A 211 0.87 -7.82 14.62
CA VAL A 211 1.10 -7.63 13.19
C VAL A 211 0.67 -8.88 12.43
N LYS A 212 -0.14 -8.69 11.39
CA LYS A 212 -0.68 -9.77 10.57
C LYS A 212 0.06 -9.96 9.25
N TYR A 213 0.61 -8.87 8.71
CA TYR A 213 1.20 -8.87 7.36
C TYR A 213 2.64 -8.35 7.39
N ILE A 214 3.49 -8.97 6.58
CA ILE A 214 4.88 -8.53 6.36
C ILE A 214 5.20 -8.61 4.87
N GLU A 215 5.89 -7.60 4.37
CA GLU A 215 6.29 -7.44 2.98
C GLU A 215 7.82 -7.52 2.84
N CYS A 216 8.25 -8.19 1.78
CA CYS A 216 9.65 -8.44 1.50
C CYS A 216 10.22 -7.37 0.55
N ASP A 217 10.61 -6.24 1.11
CA ASP A 217 11.22 -5.10 0.40
C ASP A 217 10.27 -4.45 -0.64
N ASN A 218 10.74 -3.39 -1.28
CA ASN A 218 9.94 -2.50 -2.11
C ASN A 218 10.48 -2.43 -3.54
N GLU A 219 9.63 -2.66 -4.55
CA GLU A 219 9.91 -2.35 -5.97
C GLU A 219 11.20 -2.98 -6.49
N ARG A 220 11.42 -4.28 -6.23
CA ARG A 220 12.67 -4.95 -6.63
C ARG A 220 12.90 -5.01 -8.13
N ASP A 221 11.93 -4.64 -8.94
CA ASP A 221 12.03 -4.47 -10.39
C ASP A 221 12.41 -3.03 -10.84
N LYS A 222 12.64 -2.11 -9.90
CA LYS A 222 12.99 -0.68 -10.13
C LYS A 222 14.15 -0.52 -11.11
N TRP A 223 13.82 -0.16 -12.35
CA TRP A 223 14.81 -0.03 -13.42
C TRP A 223 15.67 1.23 -13.28
N TRP A 224 15.19 2.25 -12.58
CA TRP A 224 15.86 3.56 -12.47
C TRP A 224 17.06 3.58 -11.50
N LYS A 225 17.21 2.58 -10.63
CA LYS A 225 18.36 2.45 -9.72
C LYS A 225 19.46 1.50 -10.22
N GLY A 226 19.27 0.89 -11.40
CA GLY A 226 20.26 0.01 -12.02
C GLY A 226 20.42 -1.36 -11.35
N ASP A 227 21.33 -2.16 -11.88
CA ASP A 227 21.43 -3.60 -11.55
C ASP A 227 21.79 -3.87 -10.09
N LEU A 228 22.37 -2.93 -9.35
CA LEU A 228 22.69 -3.15 -7.94
C LEU A 228 21.45 -3.11 -7.03
N ALA A 229 20.39 -2.44 -7.47
CA ALA A 229 19.11 -2.28 -6.77
C ALA A 229 17.96 -3.04 -7.46
N LYS A 230 18.13 -3.49 -8.70
CA LYS A 230 17.15 -4.33 -9.39
C LYS A 230 17.39 -5.82 -9.14
N GLN A 231 16.31 -6.60 -9.16
CA GLN A 231 16.28 -8.05 -9.25
C GLN A 231 15.45 -8.46 -10.47
N SER A 232 15.90 -9.51 -11.16
CA SER A 232 15.06 -10.28 -12.07
C SER A 232 13.95 -11.04 -11.31
N PRO A 233 12.92 -11.54 -12.01
CA PRO A 233 11.92 -12.40 -11.39
C PRO A 233 12.51 -13.59 -10.62
N GLU A 234 13.54 -14.24 -11.18
CA GLU A 234 14.16 -15.42 -10.62
C GLU A 234 15.00 -15.08 -9.38
N GLU A 235 15.79 -14.00 -9.42
CA GLU A 235 16.51 -13.50 -8.24
C GLU A 235 15.54 -13.07 -7.14
N TYR A 236 14.41 -12.44 -7.50
CA TYR A 236 13.43 -12.03 -6.51
C TYR A 236 12.68 -13.22 -5.92
N ALA A 237 12.38 -14.26 -6.71
CA ALA A 237 11.84 -15.51 -6.19
C ALA A 237 12.83 -16.23 -5.25
N ALA A 238 14.14 -16.18 -5.53
CA ALA A 238 15.16 -16.69 -4.62
C ALA A 238 15.18 -15.92 -3.28
N ASN A 239 15.11 -14.58 -3.34
CA ASN A 239 14.98 -13.74 -2.14
C ASN A 239 13.71 -14.08 -1.35
N MET A 240 12.55 -14.02 -2.01
CA MET A 240 11.26 -14.37 -1.43
C MET A 240 11.28 -15.77 -0.82
N SER A 241 11.93 -16.74 -1.46
CA SER A 241 12.02 -18.09 -0.89
C SER A 241 12.83 -18.14 0.40
N ALA A 242 13.89 -17.35 0.55
CA ALA A 242 14.61 -17.23 1.81
C ALA A 242 13.75 -16.52 2.88
N PHE A 243 13.15 -15.38 2.50
CA PHE A 243 12.32 -14.56 3.37
C PHE A 243 11.06 -15.28 3.87
N TYR A 244 10.40 -16.06 3.01
CA TYR A 244 9.14 -16.71 3.30
C TYR A 244 9.26 -17.76 4.39
N ASP A 245 10.12 -18.77 4.21
CA ASP A 245 10.19 -19.94 5.09
C ASP A 245 11.62 -20.51 5.18
N GLY A 246 12.64 -19.69 4.95
CA GLY A 246 14.04 -20.15 4.97
C GLY A 246 14.31 -21.17 3.87
N HIS A 247 13.71 -20.98 2.70
CA HIS A 247 13.73 -21.88 1.55
C HIS A 247 13.34 -23.31 1.93
N GLN A 248 12.10 -23.46 2.43
CA GLN A 248 11.54 -24.71 2.95
C GLN A 248 12.37 -25.28 4.11
N GLY A 249 12.90 -24.39 4.95
CA GLY A 249 13.74 -24.74 6.09
C GLY A 249 15.19 -25.11 5.76
N LYS A 250 15.61 -25.11 4.49
CA LYS A 250 17.01 -25.45 4.09
C LYS A 250 18.05 -24.47 4.64
N LEU A 251 17.66 -23.22 4.92
CA LEU A 251 18.55 -22.24 5.57
C LEU A 251 18.73 -22.49 7.09
N GLY A 252 18.00 -23.44 7.67
CA GLY A 252 18.04 -23.77 9.09
C GLY A 252 17.06 -22.97 9.95
N LYS A 253 17.19 -23.13 11.27
CA LYS A 253 16.35 -22.44 12.26
C LYS A 253 16.73 -20.96 12.37
N GLY A 254 15.76 -20.11 12.70
CA GLY A 254 15.97 -18.67 12.89
C GLY A 254 15.91 -17.84 11.60
N PHE A 255 15.43 -18.43 10.50
CA PHE A 255 15.31 -17.77 9.21
C PHE A 255 13.92 -18.02 8.59
N GLY A 256 13.34 -16.97 8.01
CA GLY A 256 12.06 -17.01 7.31
C GLY A 256 10.84 -16.76 8.20
N VAL A 257 9.86 -16.03 7.65
CA VAL A 257 8.62 -15.63 8.34
C VAL A 257 7.83 -16.85 8.82
N LYS A 258 7.51 -17.79 7.94
CA LYS A 258 6.67 -18.96 8.25
C LYS A 258 7.28 -19.92 9.25
N ASN A 259 8.62 -19.92 9.38
CA ASN A 259 9.32 -20.68 10.41
C ASN A 259 9.17 -20.05 11.80
N ALA A 260 8.99 -18.73 11.88
CA ALA A 260 8.66 -18.04 13.12
C ALA A 260 7.16 -18.08 13.40
N ASP A 261 6.33 -17.72 12.42
CA ASP A 261 4.87 -17.75 12.53
C ASP A 261 4.22 -18.22 11.21
N PRO A 262 3.64 -19.44 11.16
CA PRO A 262 2.96 -19.93 9.97
C PRO A 262 1.71 -19.12 9.59
N ASN A 263 1.11 -18.39 10.54
CA ASN A 263 -0.12 -17.61 10.33
C ASN A 263 0.14 -16.19 9.81
N MET A 264 1.36 -15.66 9.95
CA MET A 264 1.70 -14.33 9.44
C MET A 264 1.70 -14.36 7.91
N ILE A 265 0.99 -13.44 7.28
CA ILE A 265 0.81 -13.38 5.83
C ILE A 265 2.00 -12.65 5.19
N VAL A 266 2.66 -13.31 4.23
CA VAL A 266 3.81 -12.76 3.52
C VAL A 266 3.35 -12.17 2.18
N VAL A 267 3.57 -10.88 2.01
CA VAL A 267 3.28 -10.11 0.81
C VAL A 267 4.57 -10.00 0.00
N MET A 268 4.54 -10.29 -1.30
CA MET A 268 5.67 -9.88 -2.15
C MET A 268 5.75 -8.36 -2.18
N GLY A 269 6.95 -7.83 -2.34
CA GLY A 269 7.19 -6.41 -2.58
C GLY A 269 6.41 -5.92 -3.78
N GLY A 270 5.80 -4.74 -3.65
CA GLY A 270 5.06 -4.13 -4.75
C GLY A 270 5.97 -3.88 -5.95
N LEU A 271 5.63 -4.46 -7.11
CA LEU A 271 6.31 -4.19 -8.38
C LEU A 271 6.08 -2.74 -8.83
N ALA A 272 7.15 -2.05 -9.24
CA ALA A 272 7.09 -0.71 -9.83
C ALA A 272 6.72 -0.73 -11.32
N ASP A 273 7.12 -1.77 -12.04
CA ASP A 273 6.67 -2.09 -13.38
C ASP A 273 5.63 -3.22 -13.25
N PRO A 274 4.32 -2.90 -13.17
CA PRO A 274 3.30 -3.86 -12.80
C PRO A 274 3.02 -4.87 -13.92
N SER A 275 3.94 -5.83 -14.07
CA SER A 275 3.93 -6.87 -15.09
C SER A 275 3.49 -8.21 -14.49
N PRO A 276 2.34 -8.76 -14.90
CA PRO A 276 1.94 -10.11 -14.53
C PRO A 276 2.98 -11.17 -14.92
N GLN A 277 3.71 -10.97 -16.03
CA GLN A 277 4.73 -11.89 -16.51
C GLN A 277 5.94 -11.98 -15.56
N PHE A 278 6.26 -10.90 -14.84
CA PHE A 278 7.26 -10.94 -13.78
C PHE A 278 6.85 -11.96 -12.71
N VAL A 279 5.59 -11.92 -12.28
CA VAL A 279 5.06 -12.84 -11.26
C VAL A 279 4.92 -14.27 -11.80
N GLU A 280 4.50 -14.46 -13.05
CA GLU A 280 4.45 -15.79 -13.68
C GLU A 280 5.81 -16.49 -13.67
N LYS A 281 6.90 -15.73 -13.91
CA LYS A 281 8.27 -16.26 -13.82
C LYS A 281 8.68 -16.58 -12.39
N MET A 282 8.29 -15.77 -11.40
CA MET A 282 8.47 -16.11 -9.98
C MET A 282 7.74 -17.40 -9.59
N ILE A 283 6.50 -17.57 -10.06
CA ILE A 283 5.70 -18.79 -9.83
C ILE A 283 6.37 -19.99 -10.49
N LYS A 284 6.89 -19.83 -11.72
CA LYS A 284 7.62 -20.89 -12.40
C LYS A 284 8.90 -21.27 -11.65
N TRP A 285 9.62 -20.29 -11.11
CA TRP A 285 10.77 -20.53 -10.25
C TRP A 285 10.36 -21.33 -9.00
N CYS A 286 9.25 -20.97 -8.34
CA CYS A 286 8.73 -21.73 -7.20
C CYS A 286 8.40 -23.18 -7.58
N GLU A 287 7.78 -23.41 -8.73
CA GLU A 287 7.49 -24.76 -9.21
C GLU A 287 8.77 -25.60 -9.36
N ILE A 288 9.82 -25.02 -9.96
CA ILE A 288 11.09 -25.71 -10.22
C ILE A 288 11.87 -25.96 -8.92
N HIS A 289 11.95 -24.96 -8.04
CA HIS A 289 12.88 -24.98 -6.89
C HIS A 289 12.23 -25.37 -5.56
N ARG A 290 10.90 -25.24 -5.46
CA ARG A 290 10.12 -25.57 -4.25
C ARG A 290 9.12 -26.69 -4.46
N GLY A 291 8.79 -27.02 -5.72
CA GLY A 291 7.89 -28.11 -6.08
C GLY A 291 6.42 -27.80 -5.78
N LYS A 292 5.65 -28.85 -5.48
CA LYS A 292 4.22 -28.76 -5.17
C LYS A 292 3.94 -29.10 -3.70
N LYS A 293 2.89 -28.50 -3.16
CA LYS A 293 2.28 -28.88 -1.88
C LYS A 293 1.55 -30.22 -2.02
N ALA A 294 1.19 -30.83 -0.89
CA ALA A 294 0.49 -32.11 -0.85
C ALA A 294 -0.89 -32.08 -1.58
N ASN A 295 -1.54 -30.91 -1.63
CA ASN A 295 -2.79 -30.69 -2.35
C ASN A 295 -2.60 -30.49 -3.87
N GLY A 296 -1.38 -30.58 -4.38
CA GLY A 296 -1.06 -30.43 -5.81
C GLY A 296 -0.82 -28.99 -6.28
N GLU A 297 -1.04 -27.99 -5.44
CA GLU A 297 -0.73 -26.59 -5.74
C GLU A 297 0.78 -26.35 -5.76
N ILE A 298 1.24 -25.34 -6.52
CA ILE A 298 2.64 -24.91 -6.48
C ILE A 298 2.97 -24.42 -5.06
N ASN A 299 4.14 -24.81 -4.55
CA ASN A 299 4.63 -24.29 -3.28
C ASN A 299 5.21 -22.88 -3.46
N LEU A 300 4.34 -21.88 -3.56
CA LEU A 300 4.71 -20.46 -3.66
C LEU A 300 5.53 -19.99 -2.45
N CYS A 301 6.35 -18.97 -2.64
CA CYS A 301 7.11 -18.30 -1.59
C CYS A 301 6.51 -16.93 -1.20
N PHE A 302 5.21 -16.75 -1.39
CA PHE A 302 4.42 -15.59 -0.97
C PHE A 302 2.95 -16.01 -0.87
N ASP A 303 2.19 -15.28 -0.04
CA ASP A 303 0.76 -15.48 0.13
C ASP A 303 -0.08 -14.44 -0.64
N VAL A 304 0.52 -13.30 -1.01
CA VAL A 304 -0.15 -12.18 -1.68
C VAL A 304 0.73 -11.66 -2.81
N ILE A 305 0.12 -11.44 -3.98
CA ILE A 305 0.72 -10.76 -5.12
C ILE A 305 0.52 -9.26 -4.95
N ASN A 306 1.54 -8.47 -5.25
CA ASN A 306 1.51 -7.04 -4.99
C ASN A 306 2.16 -6.23 -6.12
N TYR A 307 1.58 -5.08 -6.42
CA TYR A 307 2.13 -4.12 -7.38
C TYR A 307 1.76 -2.69 -7.02
N HIS A 308 2.53 -1.75 -7.56
CA HIS A 308 2.26 -0.33 -7.46
C HIS A 308 1.81 0.19 -8.82
N LEU A 309 0.77 1.00 -8.83
CA LEU A 309 0.36 1.67 -10.06
C LEU A 309 -0.35 2.98 -9.73
N TYR A 310 0.30 4.05 -10.18
CA TYR A 310 -0.17 5.42 -10.08
C TYR A 310 -0.84 5.82 -11.39
N SER A 311 -2.03 6.44 -11.31
CA SER A 311 -2.78 6.83 -12.49
C SER A 311 -2.24 8.14 -13.06
N ASN A 312 -1.68 8.08 -14.27
CA ASN A 312 -1.16 9.23 -15.01
C ASN A 312 -1.23 8.97 -16.52
N ASP A 313 -0.80 9.95 -17.30
CA ASP A 313 -0.86 9.91 -18.77
C ASP A 313 0.40 9.33 -19.44
N ALA A 314 1.32 8.67 -18.71
CA ALA A 314 2.55 8.13 -19.26
C ALA A 314 2.35 7.22 -20.47
N PHE A 315 1.33 6.37 -20.45
CA PHE A 315 1.01 5.45 -21.54
C PHE A 315 0.62 6.17 -22.85
N ARG A 316 0.18 7.43 -22.77
CA ARG A 316 -0.11 8.29 -23.95
C ARG A 316 1.10 9.10 -24.41
N ASN A 317 2.17 9.11 -23.61
CA ASN A 317 3.32 10.00 -23.74
C ASN A 317 4.65 9.22 -23.80
N ASN A 318 4.66 8.06 -24.47
CA ASN A 318 5.83 7.20 -24.64
C ASN A 318 6.51 6.83 -23.29
N GLY A 319 5.70 6.56 -22.26
CA GLY A 319 6.17 6.20 -20.93
C GLY A 319 6.53 7.39 -20.01
N ASN A 320 6.41 8.63 -20.49
CA ASN A 320 6.73 9.81 -19.68
C ASN A 320 5.45 10.48 -19.18
N ALA A 321 5.15 10.33 -17.89
CA ALA A 321 4.04 11.05 -17.28
C ALA A 321 4.26 12.57 -17.38
N THR A 322 3.21 13.31 -17.71
CA THR A 322 3.19 14.78 -17.69
C THR A 322 2.18 15.33 -16.70
N LYS A 323 1.15 14.56 -16.35
CA LYS A 323 0.17 14.86 -15.29
C LYS A 323 -0.53 13.57 -14.83
N GLY A 324 -1.16 13.65 -13.65
CA GLY A 324 -2.14 12.65 -13.23
C GLY A 324 -3.36 12.63 -14.14
N MET A 325 -4.11 11.53 -14.08
CA MET A 325 -5.32 11.30 -14.88
C MET A 325 -6.40 10.64 -14.01
N ALA A 326 -7.68 10.93 -14.27
CA ALA A 326 -8.79 10.22 -13.65
C ALA A 326 -8.60 8.69 -13.77
N PRO A 327 -8.86 7.92 -12.70
CA PRO A 327 -8.48 6.51 -12.63
C PRO A 327 -9.18 5.64 -13.69
N GLU A 328 -10.38 6.02 -14.12
CA GLU A 328 -11.14 5.31 -15.16
C GLU A 328 -10.60 5.56 -16.58
N LEU A 329 -9.79 6.61 -16.78
CA LEU A 329 -9.21 6.95 -18.09
C LEU A 329 -7.79 6.40 -18.27
N SER A 330 -7.19 5.86 -17.21
CA SER A 330 -5.85 5.28 -17.21
C SER A 330 -5.88 3.76 -17.34
N ASN A 331 -4.71 3.13 -17.21
CA ASN A 331 -4.56 1.69 -17.33
C ASN A 331 -4.84 0.91 -16.02
N LEU A 332 -5.24 1.57 -14.92
CA LEU A 332 -5.46 0.90 -13.62
C LEU A 332 -6.35 -0.34 -13.73
N GLN A 333 -7.51 -0.20 -14.37
CA GLN A 333 -8.48 -1.28 -14.50
C GLN A 333 -7.94 -2.46 -15.33
N SER A 334 -7.29 -2.15 -16.45
CA SER A 334 -6.69 -3.16 -17.33
C SER A 334 -5.65 -3.98 -16.58
N VAL A 335 -4.71 -3.32 -15.90
CA VAL A 335 -3.63 -3.97 -15.15
C VAL A 335 -4.19 -4.81 -14.00
N ALA A 336 -5.14 -4.28 -13.22
CA ALA A 336 -5.78 -5.03 -12.14
C ALA A 336 -6.48 -6.30 -12.63
N ASN A 337 -7.18 -6.23 -13.76
CA ASN A 337 -7.82 -7.39 -14.37
C ASN A 337 -6.79 -8.43 -14.82
N GLN A 338 -5.66 -8.01 -15.39
CA GLN A 338 -4.59 -8.92 -15.82
C GLN A 338 -3.95 -9.65 -14.64
N PHE A 339 -3.64 -8.95 -13.54
CA PHE A 339 -3.12 -9.60 -12.33
C PHE A 339 -4.13 -10.56 -11.71
N SER A 340 -5.40 -10.17 -11.59
CA SER A 340 -6.45 -11.03 -11.05
C SER A 340 -6.65 -12.28 -11.91
N ALA A 341 -6.65 -12.12 -13.24
CA ALA A 341 -6.72 -13.24 -14.17
C ALA A 341 -5.50 -14.17 -14.07
N MET A 342 -4.30 -13.60 -13.98
CA MET A 342 -3.05 -14.36 -13.80
C MET A 342 -3.08 -15.14 -12.47
N SER A 343 -3.44 -14.50 -11.36
CA SER A 343 -3.54 -15.15 -10.06
C SER A 343 -4.50 -16.34 -10.09
N LYS A 344 -5.69 -16.15 -10.66
CA LYS A 344 -6.68 -17.23 -10.83
C LYS A 344 -6.15 -18.38 -11.69
N LYS A 345 -5.40 -18.06 -12.74
CA LYS A 345 -4.92 -19.03 -13.72
C LYS A 345 -3.75 -19.87 -13.19
N VAL A 346 -2.78 -19.25 -12.52
CA VAL A 346 -1.49 -19.90 -12.22
C VAL A 346 -1.07 -19.86 -10.74
N ALA A 347 -1.76 -19.09 -9.89
CA ALA A 347 -1.39 -18.90 -8.48
C ALA A 347 -2.46 -19.41 -7.50
N GLY A 348 -3.43 -20.21 -7.94
CA GLY A 348 -4.49 -20.72 -7.07
C GLY A 348 -5.44 -19.62 -6.56
N ASN A 349 -5.56 -18.51 -7.30
CA ASN A 349 -6.41 -17.38 -6.94
C ASN A 349 -6.07 -16.72 -5.60
N ILE A 350 -4.77 -16.65 -5.25
CA ILE A 350 -4.31 -15.88 -4.09
C ILE A 350 -4.61 -14.38 -4.26
N PRO A 351 -4.73 -13.61 -3.15
CA PRO A 351 -5.06 -12.20 -3.23
C PRO A 351 -4.04 -11.37 -4.02
N VAL A 352 -4.56 -10.37 -4.73
CA VAL A 352 -3.76 -9.33 -5.42
C VAL A 352 -4.00 -8.00 -4.71
N TRP A 353 -2.94 -7.34 -4.28
CA TRP A 353 -2.97 -6.06 -3.58
C TRP A 353 -2.32 -4.96 -4.40
N VAL A 354 -2.73 -3.71 -4.11
CA VAL A 354 -2.06 -2.49 -4.55
C VAL A 354 -1.62 -1.75 -3.31
N THR A 355 -0.34 -1.84 -2.96
CA THR A 355 0.19 -1.23 -1.74
C THR A 355 0.66 0.22 -1.91
N GLU A 356 0.73 0.70 -3.14
CA GLU A 356 0.96 2.11 -3.43
C GLU A 356 0.21 2.56 -4.68
N THR A 357 -0.49 3.69 -4.53
CA THR A 357 -1.16 4.45 -5.57
C THR A 357 -1.49 5.83 -5.00
N GLY A 358 -1.91 6.78 -5.83
CA GLY A 358 -2.30 8.11 -5.38
C GLY A 358 -1.96 9.20 -6.38
N TYR A 359 -2.07 10.43 -5.91
CA TYR A 359 -1.87 11.63 -6.72
C TYR A 359 -1.21 12.70 -5.91
N ASP A 360 -0.34 13.46 -6.56
CA ASP A 360 0.18 14.71 -6.02
C ASP A 360 -0.87 15.82 -6.11
N SER A 361 -0.71 16.88 -5.31
CA SER A 361 -1.49 18.11 -5.45
C SER A 361 -0.67 19.31 -5.95
N GLY A 362 0.67 19.20 -5.96
CA GLY A 362 1.59 20.25 -6.40
C GLY A 362 1.56 20.45 -7.92
N GLU A 363 1.62 21.70 -8.38
CA GLU A 363 1.43 22.03 -9.80
C GLU A 363 2.59 21.58 -10.71
N HIS A 364 3.74 21.21 -10.12
CA HIS A 364 4.98 20.92 -10.85
C HIS A 364 5.22 19.43 -11.16
N THR A 365 4.56 18.52 -10.44
CA THR A 365 4.87 17.09 -10.58
C THR A 365 4.04 16.47 -11.68
N SER A 366 4.57 15.43 -12.33
CA SER A 366 3.85 14.67 -13.34
C SER A 366 2.83 13.69 -12.77
N GLN A 367 2.74 13.54 -11.44
CA GLN A 367 1.71 12.76 -10.77
C GLN A 367 0.54 13.62 -10.25
N ARG A 368 0.54 14.93 -10.56
CA ARG A 368 -0.42 15.88 -10.00
C ARG A 368 -1.86 15.65 -10.45
N ALA A 369 -2.79 15.82 -9.52
CA ALA A 369 -4.18 16.11 -9.80
C ALA A 369 -4.33 17.50 -10.43
N ILE A 370 -5.27 17.64 -11.37
CA ILE A 370 -5.50 18.91 -12.09
C ILE A 370 -6.74 19.64 -11.58
N LYS A 371 -6.84 20.95 -11.84
CA LYS A 371 -8.10 21.69 -11.63
C LYS A 371 -9.12 21.23 -12.68
N ILE A 372 -10.36 21.01 -12.26
CA ILE A 372 -11.46 20.59 -13.14
C ILE A 372 -12.68 21.48 -12.89
N GLY A 373 -13.07 22.26 -13.89
CA GLY A 373 -14.11 23.29 -13.71
C GLY A 373 -13.75 24.21 -12.55
N ASN A 374 -14.64 24.30 -11.55
CA ASN A 374 -14.44 25.09 -10.33
C ASN A 374 -13.73 24.32 -9.20
N LYS A 375 -13.39 23.04 -9.38
CA LYS A 375 -12.70 22.23 -8.37
C LYS A 375 -11.21 22.56 -8.35
N SER A 376 -10.68 22.81 -7.15
CA SER A 376 -9.24 22.92 -6.94
C SER A 376 -8.54 21.58 -7.12
N ALA A 377 -7.22 21.59 -7.33
CA ALA A 377 -6.44 20.36 -7.43
C ALA A 377 -6.55 19.46 -6.18
N LEU A 378 -6.74 20.04 -4.99
CA LEU A 378 -6.97 19.28 -3.75
C LEU A 378 -8.31 18.54 -3.74
N ILE A 379 -9.36 19.14 -4.32
CA ILE A 379 -10.65 18.45 -4.46
C ILE A 379 -10.56 17.36 -5.53
N THR A 380 -9.92 17.66 -6.67
CA THR A 380 -9.68 16.64 -7.70
C THR A 380 -8.84 15.47 -7.18
N GLN A 381 -7.80 15.73 -6.38
CA GLN A 381 -7.02 14.70 -5.71
C GLN A 381 -7.91 13.80 -4.84
N ALA A 382 -8.82 14.39 -4.07
CA ALA A 382 -9.75 13.66 -3.21
C ALA A 382 -10.74 12.82 -4.02
N ASP A 383 -11.34 13.39 -5.07
CA ASP A 383 -12.22 12.68 -6.00
C ASP A 383 -11.50 11.49 -6.62
N TRP A 384 -10.30 11.70 -7.16
CA TRP A 384 -9.55 10.67 -7.87
C TRP A 384 -9.00 9.59 -6.94
N ASN A 385 -8.56 9.92 -5.73
CA ASN A 385 -8.19 8.92 -4.73
C ASN A 385 -9.39 8.03 -4.37
N LEU A 386 -10.56 8.62 -4.07
CA LEU A 386 -11.77 7.86 -3.76
C LEU A 386 -12.23 7.01 -4.96
N ARG A 387 -12.22 7.58 -6.17
CA ARG A 387 -12.55 6.85 -7.40
C ARG A 387 -11.57 5.73 -7.71
N THR A 388 -10.31 5.85 -7.30
CA THR A 388 -9.31 4.76 -7.39
C THR A 388 -9.70 3.60 -6.49
N ALA A 389 -10.10 3.86 -5.24
CA ALA A 389 -10.59 2.82 -4.33
C ALA A 389 -11.86 2.13 -4.88
N LEU A 390 -12.83 2.92 -5.37
CA LEU A 390 -14.04 2.40 -6.02
C LEU A 390 -13.71 1.57 -7.27
N LEU A 391 -12.74 1.98 -8.07
CA LEU A 391 -12.28 1.24 -9.24
C LEU A 391 -11.70 -0.10 -8.82
N TYR A 392 -10.78 -0.15 -7.87
CA TYR A 392 -10.17 -1.41 -7.44
C TYR A 392 -11.16 -2.37 -6.78
N ALA A 393 -12.21 -1.86 -6.11
CA ALA A 393 -13.30 -2.69 -5.61
C ALA A 393 -14.03 -3.45 -6.74
N ARG A 394 -14.05 -2.92 -7.96
CA ARG A 394 -14.67 -3.56 -9.15
C ARG A 394 -13.78 -4.59 -9.85
N THR A 395 -12.47 -4.58 -9.62
CA THR A 395 -11.49 -5.30 -10.48
C THR A 395 -10.94 -6.59 -9.89
N GLY A 396 -11.44 -7.01 -8.72
CA GLY A 396 -10.99 -8.24 -8.05
C GLY A 396 -9.73 -8.08 -7.19
N VAL A 397 -9.09 -6.91 -7.21
CA VAL A 397 -8.05 -6.53 -6.23
C VAL A 397 -8.63 -6.60 -4.83
N SER A 398 -7.83 -7.03 -3.86
CA SER A 398 -8.26 -7.31 -2.49
C SER A 398 -7.88 -6.25 -1.47
N LYS A 399 -6.99 -5.32 -1.83
CA LYS A 399 -6.55 -4.23 -0.96
C LYS A 399 -5.98 -3.08 -1.78
N CYS A 400 -6.25 -1.86 -1.35
CA CYS A 400 -5.65 -0.63 -1.88
C CYS A 400 -5.09 0.21 -0.73
N ILE A 401 -3.85 0.65 -0.87
CA ILE A 401 -3.13 1.46 0.11
C ILE A 401 -2.56 2.69 -0.61
N PHE A 402 -2.90 3.87 -0.11
CA PHE A 402 -2.48 5.12 -0.73
C PHE A 402 -1.10 5.57 -0.26
N TYR A 403 -0.32 6.18 -1.13
CA TYR A 403 0.89 6.92 -0.79
C TYR A 403 0.54 8.41 -0.69
N MET A 404 0.70 9.09 0.45
CA MET A 404 1.04 8.60 1.79
C MET A 404 0.34 9.47 2.85
N LEU A 405 0.52 9.20 4.14
CA LEU A 405 -0.20 9.92 5.20
C LEU A 405 0.10 11.43 5.17
N ASP A 406 1.35 11.79 5.40
CA ASP A 406 1.76 13.19 5.52
C ASP A 406 2.17 13.77 4.18
N ASN A 407 1.80 15.03 3.96
CA ASN A 407 2.33 15.81 2.85
C ASN A 407 3.71 16.35 3.23
N VAL A 408 4.68 16.23 2.32
CA VAL A 408 6.02 16.77 2.51
C VAL A 408 6.08 18.22 2.03
N ASP A 409 5.94 18.44 0.73
CA ASP A 409 6.05 19.77 0.11
C ASP A 409 5.23 19.84 -1.18
N VAL A 410 4.32 20.82 -1.22
CA VAL A 410 3.44 21.09 -2.37
C VAL A 410 4.14 21.87 -3.48
N ASN A 411 5.24 22.55 -3.18
CA ASN A 411 5.99 23.38 -4.12
C ASN A 411 7.19 22.64 -4.75
N SER A 412 7.47 21.42 -4.27
CA SER A 412 8.56 20.61 -4.80
C SER A 412 8.27 20.16 -6.23
N TRP A 413 9.35 19.99 -6.99
CA TRP A 413 9.33 19.40 -8.34
C TRP A 413 9.45 17.87 -8.29
N THR A 414 9.78 17.32 -7.13
CA THR A 414 9.89 15.89 -6.90
C THR A 414 8.50 15.27 -6.80
N GLN A 415 8.27 14.20 -7.56
CA GLN A 415 7.01 13.45 -7.48
C GLN A 415 6.78 12.92 -6.06
N TYR A 416 5.52 12.73 -5.71
CA TYR A 416 5.00 12.15 -4.48
C TYR A 416 5.18 12.99 -3.22
N THR A 417 5.93 14.09 -3.25
CA THR A 417 6.11 14.97 -2.09
C THR A 417 4.83 15.69 -1.69
N SER A 418 3.84 15.74 -2.57
CA SER A 418 2.57 16.42 -2.33
C SER A 418 1.36 15.49 -2.28
N SER A 419 1.59 14.18 -2.19
CA SER A 419 0.55 13.15 -2.21
C SER A 419 -0.13 12.92 -0.86
N GLY A 420 0.31 13.65 0.18
CA GLY A 420 -0.19 13.51 1.55
C GLY A 420 -1.69 13.76 1.70
N PHE A 421 -2.30 12.95 2.57
CA PHE A 421 -3.69 13.09 3.02
C PHE A 421 -3.84 14.04 4.21
N ILE A 422 -2.74 14.30 4.92
CA ILE A 422 -2.63 15.20 6.06
C ILE A 422 -1.63 16.31 5.73
N ASN A 423 -1.94 17.54 6.10
CA ASN A 423 -1.02 18.68 5.95
C ASN A 423 0.12 18.60 6.98
N PRO A 424 1.28 19.20 6.69
CA PRO A 424 2.28 19.45 7.72
C PRO A 424 1.63 20.14 8.93
N GLY A 425 1.82 19.59 10.13
CA GLY A 425 1.19 20.09 11.36
C GLY A 425 -0.18 19.46 11.69
N GLY A 426 -0.64 18.46 10.92
CA GLY A 426 -1.71 17.55 11.35
C GLY A 426 -3.13 17.84 10.85
N GLY A 427 -3.34 18.89 10.05
CA GLY A 427 -4.67 19.21 9.51
C GLY A 427 -5.07 18.31 8.34
N LYS A 428 -6.26 17.69 8.39
CA LYS A 428 -6.80 16.87 7.30
C LYS A 428 -6.89 17.65 5.97
N ARG A 429 -6.59 16.98 4.87
CA ARG A 429 -6.92 17.43 3.50
C ARG A 429 -8.25 16.82 3.04
N PRO A 430 -8.86 17.35 1.97
CA PRO A 430 -10.09 16.78 1.40
C PRO A 430 -10.03 15.26 1.18
N SER A 431 -8.89 14.72 0.75
CA SER A 431 -8.68 13.27 0.58
C SER A 431 -8.90 12.49 1.89
N ALA A 432 -8.40 12.98 3.02
CA ALA A 432 -8.63 12.35 4.33
C ALA A 432 -10.08 12.46 4.79
N ASP A 433 -10.74 13.60 4.52
CA ASP A 433 -12.18 13.75 4.82
C ASP A 433 -13.01 12.74 4.02
N TYR A 434 -12.70 12.56 2.74
CA TYR A 434 -13.43 11.65 1.86
C TYR A 434 -13.24 10.19 2.26
N VAL A 435 -12.02 9.80 2.62
CA VAL A 435 -11.75 8.46 3.17
C VAL A 435 -12.50 8.25 4.49
N LEU A 436 -12.44 9.19 5.43
CA LEU A 436 -13.13 9.09 6.72
C LEU A 436 -14.64 8.91 6.54
N GLN A 437 -15.24 9.74 5.69
CA GLN A 437 -16.67 9.74 5.43
C GLN A 437 -17.12 8.46 4.74
N THR A 438 -16.39 8.04 3.71
CA THR A 438 -16.74 6.83 2.95
C THR A 438 -16.53 5.58 3.79
N ASN A 439 -15.48 5.51 4.61
CA ASN A 439 -15.27 4.38 5.51
C ASN A 439 -16.44 4.21 6.50
N LYS A 440 -16.95 5.33 7.05
CA LYS A 440 -18.11 5.30 7.96
C LYS A 440 -19.40 4.85 7.31
N LEU A 441 -19.63 5.23 6.04
CA LEU A 441 -20.88 4.93 5.34
C LEU A 441 -20.84 3.56 4.64
N LEU A 442 -19.76 3.29 3.92
CA LEU A 442 -19.62 2.18 2.98
C LEU A 442 -18.63 1.09 3.46
N GLY A 443 -17.85 1.33 4.50
CA GLY A 443 -16.69 0.50 4.85
C GLY A 443 -16.95 -0.99 4.99
N GLU A 444 -18.10 -1.39 5.54
CA GLU A 444 -18.50 -2.81 5.68
C GLU A 444 -19.23 -3.38 4.47
N TYR A 445 -19.67 -2.54 3.52
CA TYR A 445 -20.30 -3.01 2.29
C TYR A 445 -19.24 -3.59 1.36
N HIS A 446 -19.63 -4.53 0.50
CA HIS A 446 -18.78 -5.04 -0.57
C HIS A 446 -19.37 -4.71 -1.94
N TYR A 447 -18.52 -4.57 -2.95
CA TYR A 447 -18.99 -4.41 -4.32
C TYR A 447 -19.77 -5.65 -4.76
N GLU A 448 -20.94 -5.45 -5.35
CA GLU A 448 -21.81 -6.52 -5.84
C GLU A 448 -21.91 -6.51 -7.37
N SER A 449 -22.23 -5.35 -7.97
CA SER A 449 -22.42 -5.24 -9.42
C SER A 449 -22.39 -3.79 -9.90
N SER A 450 -22.33 -3.58 -11.22
CA SER A 450 -22.52 -2.27 -11.85
C SER A 450 -23.77 -2.30 -12.73
N LEU A 451 -24.69 -1.34 -12.52
CA LEU A 451 -25.91 -1.18 -13.31
C LEU A 451 -25.66 -0.38 -14.59
N LYS A 452 -24.67 0.50 -14.58
CA LYS A 452 -24.31 1.36 -15.72
C LYS A 452 -22.83 1.74 -15.65
N ALA A 453 -22.25 2.01 -16.83
CA ALA A 453 -20.87 2.45 -16.97
C ALA A 453 -20.70 3.98 -17.16
N ASP A 454 -21.70 4.71 -17.65
CA ASP A 454 -21.67 6.18 -17.76
C ASP A 454 -23.06 6.86 -17.57
N PRO A 455 -23.29 7.59 -16.46
CA PRO A 455 -22.43 7.61 -15.28
C PRO A 455 -22.25 6.19 -14.74
N ILE A 456 -21.16 5.96 -14.01
CA ILE A 456 -20.99 4.71 -13.27
C ILE A 456 -22.08 4.67 -12.21
N VAL A 457 -22.72 3.50 -12.09
CA VAL A 457 -23.71 3.21 -11.05
C VAL A 457 -23.38 1.84 -10.49
N ASP A 458 -22.65 1.83 -9.37
CA ASP A 458 -22.26 0.62 -8.68
C ASP A 458 -23.23 0.30 -7.55
N VAL A 459 -23.46 -0.98 -7.32
CA VAL A 459 -24.22 -1.51 -6.20
C VAL A 459 -23.25 -2.13 -5.22
N TYR A 460 -23.33 -1.67 -3.98
CA TYR A 460 -22.63 -2.22 -2.84
C TYR A 460 -23.64 -2.86 -1.90
N ALA A 461 -23.31 -4.03 -1.35
CA ALA A 461 -24.21 -4.80 -0.51
C ALA A 461 -23.66 -4.99 0.91
N LEU A 462 -24.54 -4.96 1.89
CA LEU A 462 -24.28 -5.32 3.28
C LEU A 462 -25.51 -6.02 3.84
N ASN A 463 -25.46 -7.35 3.93
CA ASN A 463 -26.64 -8.17 4.21
C ASN A 463 -27.77 -7.83 3.21
N ASP A 464 -28.97 -7.51 3.69
CA ASP A 464 -30.11 -7.11 2.85
C ASP A 464 -30.08 -5.63 2.41
N LYS A 465 -29.09 -4.85 2.86
CA LYS A 465 -28.96 -3.43 2.49
C LYS A 465 -28.20 -3.26 1.18
N LYS A 466 -28.64 -2.29 0.38
CA LYS A 466 -27.96 -1.84 -0.84
C LYS A 466 -27.59 -0.37 -0.73
N MET A 467 -26.37 -0.06 -1.12
CA MET A 467 -25.87 1.30 -1.30
C MET A 467 -25.49 1.46 -2.78
N TYR A 468 -26.05 2.48 -3.43
CA TYR A 468 -25.74 2.81 -4.81
C TYR A 468 -24.71 3.92 -4.83
N VAL A 469 -23.60 3.72 -5.52
CA VAL A 469 -22.53 4.72 -5.68
C VAL A 469 -22.52 5.20 -7.12
N LEU A 470 -22.70 6.50 -7.31
CA LEU A 470 -22.80 7.10 -8.63
C LEU A 470 -21.68 8.13 -8.84
N THR A 471 -21.00 8.04 -9.98
CA THR A 471 -19.96 9.00 -10.38
C THR A 471 -19.84 9.09 -11.90
N VAL A 472 -19.50 10.26 -12.41
CA VAL A 472 -19.11 10.45 -13.81
C VAL A 472 -17.64 10.05 -13.97
N PRO A 473 -17.29 9.11 -14.87
CA PRO A 473 -15.93 8.56 -14.99
C PRO A 473 -15.03 9.38 -15.94
N ASP A 474 -14.99 10.70 -15.79
CA ASP A 474 -14.13 11.58 -16.60
C ASP A 474 -13.31 12.59 -15.75
N GLU A 475 -12.68 13.53 -16.45
CA GLU A 475 -11.84 14.60 -15.88
C GLU A 475 -12.08 15.99 -16.52
N ILE A 476 -13.30 16.23 -17.02
CA ILE A 476 -13.67 17.46 -17.77
C ILE A 476 -14.75 18.31 -17.09
N GLY A 477 -15.23 17.90 -15.91
CA GLY A 477 -16.22 18.63 -15.12
C GLY A 477 -17.66 18.43 -15.59
N ARG A 478 -17.94 17.28 -16.22
CA ARG A 478 -19.28 16.96 -16.75
C ARG A 478 -20.24 16.58 -15.62
N THR A 479 -21.53 16.87 -15.85
CA THR A 479 -22.65 16.27 -15.12
C THR A 479 -23.50 15.38 -16.02
N ALA A 480 -24.21 14.42 -15.44
CA ALA A 480 -25.11 13.52 -16.13
C ALA A 480 -26.38 13.26 -15.30
N GLY A 481 -27.54 13.30 -15.95
CA GLY A 481 -28.79 12.86 -15.34
C GLY A 481 -28.86 11.34 -15.27
N TYR A 482 -29.39 10.80 -14.16
CA TYR A 482 -29.68 9.38 -14.03
C TYR A 482 -30.94 9.13 -13.19
N ASP A 483 -31.85 8.31 -13.73
CA ASP A 483 -33.05 7.85 -13.05
C ASP A 483 -32.73 6.53 -12.33
N LEU A 484 -32.46 6.61 -11.02
CA LEU A 484 -32.14 5.45 -10.20
C LEU A 484 -33.42 4.77 -9.72
N ASN A 485 -33.59 3.51 -10.09
CA ASN A 485 -34.71 2.67 -9.64
C ASN A 485 -34.36 1.96 -8.32
N LEU A 486 -35.11 2.28 -7.27
CA LEU A 486 -34.98 1.71 -5.92
C LEU A 486 -36.11 0.72 -5.60
N GLY A 487 -36.78 0.17 -6.62
CA GLY A 487 -37.86 -0.80 -6.47
C GLY A 487 -39.11 -0.17 -5.90
N SER A 488 -39.58 -0.66 -4.75
CA SER A 488 -40.82 -0.17 -4.12
C SER A 488 -40.59 0.94 -3.07
N ALA A 489 -39.33 1.35 -2.86
CA ALA A 489 -38.97 2.34 -1.85
C ALA A 489 -39.73 3.65 -2.06
N LYS A 490 -40.27 4.24 -0.98
CA LYS A 490 -41.02 5.51 -1.03
C LYS A 490 -40.12 6.70 -0.85
N GLN A 491 -38.99 6.51 -0.18
CA GLN A 491 -37.99 7.55 0.01
C GLN A 491 -36.60 7.02 -0.33
N ALA A 492 -35.67 7.95 -0.51
CA ALA A 492 -34.26 7.67 -0.62
C ALA A 492 -33.47 8.65 0.24
N VAL A 493 -32.32 8.21 0.74
CA VAL A 493 -31.33 9.10 1.34
C VAL A 493 -30.20 9.29 0.35
N ILE A 494 -29.88 10.55 0.04
CA ILE A 494 -28.75 10.92 -0.79
C ILE A 494 -27.67 11.49 0.12
N TYR A 495 -26.48 10.88 0.09
CA TYR A 495 -25.30 11.33 0.80
C TYR A 495 -24.31 12.01 -0.16
N THR A 496 -23.75 13.14 0.28
CA THR A 496 -22.73 13.88 -0.48
C THR A 496 -21.53 14.21 0.40
N LEU A 497 -20.34 14.05 -0.20
CA LEU A 497 -19.06 14.31 0.46
C LEU A 497 -18.95 15.77 0.92
N ALA A 498 -18.34 16.00 2.08
CA ALA A 498 -18.30 17.32 2.71
C ALA A 498 -16.92 17.63 3.32
N VAL A 499 -16.12 18.45 2.64
CA VAL A 499 -14.79 18.85 3.14
C VAL A 499 -14.88 19.50 4.52
N GLY A 500 -13.94 19.15 5.40
CA GLY A 500 -13.86 19.62 6.78
C GLY A 500 -14.84 18.96 7.75
N LYS A 501 -15.66 18.00 7.30
CA LYS A 501 -16.61 17.27 8.15
C LYS A 501 -16.19 15.83 8.40
N ASN A 502 -16.62 15.30 9.54
CA ASN A 502 -16.40 13.90 9.91
C ASN A 502 -17.44 12.93 9.32
N GLN A 503 -18.50 13.45 8.69
CA GLN A 503 -19.62 12.71 8.09
C GLN A 503 -20.07 13.43 6.81
N MET A 504 -20.61 12.66 5.87
CA MET A 504 -21.24 13.21 4.66
C MET A 504 -22.44 14.07 5.03
N ASN A 505 -22.79 15.03 4.17
CA ASN A 505 -24.13 15.62 4.23
C ASN A 505 -25.14 14.57 3.78
N SER A 506 -26.36 14.61 4.30
CA SER A 506 -27.45 13.75 3.86
C SER A 506 -28.74 14.55 3.65
N ARG A 507 -29.57 14.09 2.73
CA ARG A 507 -30.93 14.58 2.54
C ARG A 507 -31.86 13.44 2.15
N VAL A 508 -33.08 13.48 2.65
CA VAL A 508 -34.15 12.54 2.29
C VAL A 508 -34.96 13.14 1.15
N VAL A 509 -35.26 12.34 0.13
CA VAL A 509 -36.11 12.72 -1.00
C VAL A 509 -37.19 11.68 -1.22
N ASP A 510 -38.36 12.10 -1.70
CA ASP A 510 -39.42 11.17 -2.09
C ASP A 510 -39.11 10.56 -3.47
N THR A 511 -39.43 9.28 -3.63
CA THR A 511 -39.36 8.62 -4.94
C THR A 511 -40.66 8.81 -5.70
N LYS A 512 -40.58 8.78 -7.04
CA LYS A 512 -41.76 8.68 -7.90
C LYS A 512 -41.84 7.26 -8.45
N ASN A 513 -42.75 6.46 -7.89
CA ASN A 513 -42.88 5.04 -8.21
C ASN A 513 -41.57 4.27 -8.05
N GLY A 514 -40.80 4.56 -6.98
CA GLY A 514 -39.50 3.92 -6.73
C GLY A 514 -38.32 4.57 -7.44
N ILE A 515 -38.55 5.56 -8.30
CA ILE A 515 -37.49 6.22 -9.07
C ILE A 515 -37.07 7.53 -8.40
N VAL A 516 -35.76 7.76 -8.30
CA VAL A 516 -35.15 9.03 -7.90
C VAL A 516 -34.37 9.60 -9.07
N GLN A 517 -34.64 10.85 -9.41
CA GLN A 517 -33.87 11.57 -10.43
C GLN A 517 -32.64 12.21 -9.79
N LEU A 518 -31.46 11.92 -10.33
CA LEU A 518 -30.18 12.35 -9.80
C LEU A 518 -29.40 13.13 -10.86
N GLU A 519 -28.74 14.20 -10.43
CA GLU A 519 -27.64 14.81 -11.19
C GLU A 519 -26.33 14.29 -10.61
N VAL A 520 -25.57 13.60 -11.44
CA VAL A 520 -24.30 12.95 -11.08
C VAL A 520 -23.15 13.76 -11.66
N SER A 521 -22.09 13.97 -10.90
CA SER A 521 -20.85 14.60 -11.35
C SER A 521 -19.66 13.66 -11.14
N GLU A 522 -18.45 14.13 -11.40
CA GLU A 522 -17.21 13.41 -11.11
C GLU A 522 -16.94 13.18 -9.61
N THR A 523 -17.63 13.90 -8.72
CA THR A 523 -17.55 13.68 -7.26
C THR A 523 -18.59 12.62 -6.89
N PRO A 524 -18.19 11.48 -6.31
CA PRO A 524 -19.12 10.41 -5.99
C PRO A 524 -20.26 10.84 -5.05
N ILE A 525 -21.47 10.37 -5.36
CA ILE A 525 -22.62 10.42 -4.45
C ILE A 525 -23.05 9.01 -4.07
N PHE A 526 -23.71 8.89 -2.91
CA PHE A 526 -24.16 7.61 -2.37
C PHE A 526 -25.65 7.68 -2.11
N VAL A 527 -26.39 6.66 -2.51
CA VAL A 527 -27.85 6.63 -2.39
C VAL A 527 -28.30 5.32 -1.78
N GLU A 528 -29.18 5.37 -0.79
CA GLU A 528 -29.84 4.17 -0.26
C GLU A 528 -31.36 4.36 -0.24
N ALA A 529 -32.07 3.25 -0.40
CA ALA A 529 -33.52 3.20 -0.24
C ALA A 529 -33.90 3.38 1.24
N LYS A 530 -35.03 4.04 1.48
CA LYS A 530 -35.61 4.24 2.80
C LYS A 530 -37.07 3.79 2.87
#